data_AF-A0A954B6G8-F1
#
_entry.id   AF-A0A954B6G8-F1
#
_cell.length_a   1.000
_cell.length_b   1.000
_cell.length_c   1.000
_cell.angle_alpha   90.00
_cell.angle_beta   90.00
_cell.angle_gamma   90.00
#
_symmetry.space_group_name_H-M   'P 1'
#
loop_
_entity.id
_entity.type
_entity.pdbx_description
1 polymer ?
#
loop_
_entity_poly.entity_id
_entity_poly.type
_entity_poly.pdbx_seq_one_letter_code
_entity_poly.pdbx_strand_id
1 'polypeptide(L)'
;MKTEIRVAAHLRRVQAAGAFAAIARKGDPDAGAVLVKVYMGAGRARLFTESRDLDGRAIWREPLDGPVEERRVDEYIAKETGFDPDLWVVEIEDRDGRSFLD
;
A
#
# COMPACT_ATOMS: atom_id res chain seq x y z
N MET A 1 7.13 15.50 -4.36
CA MET A 1 6.16 15.72 -3.27
C MET A 1 6.55 14.76 -2.15
N LYS A 2 6.59 15.23 -0.89
CA LYS A 2 7.00 14.39 0.26
C LYS A 2 6.09 13.19 0.43
N THR A 3 6.65 12.04 0.80
CA THR A 3 5.90 10.80 1.03
C THR A 3 4.83 10.96 2.11
N GLU A 4 5.12 11.65 3.21
CA GLU A 4 4.15 11.87 4.29
C GLU A 4 2.87 12.58 3.82
N ILE A 5 3.02 13.53 2.89
CA ILE A 5 1.90 14.30 2.32
C ILE A 5 1.07 13.41 1.40
N ARG A 6 1.74 12.59 0.58
CA ARG A 6 1.11 11.60 -0.31
C ARG A 6 0.28 10.59 0.48
N VAL A 7 0.87 10.00 1.51
CA VAL A 7 0.22 9.03 2.39
C VAL A 7 -0.97 9.69 3.09
N ALA A 8 -0.81 10.88 3.67
CA ALA A 8 -1.91 11.58 4.33
C ALA A 8 -3.06 11.95 3.36
N ALA A 9 -2.76 12.29 2.11
CA ALA A 9 -3.78 12.53 1.09
C ALA A 9 -4.51 11.23 0.71
N HIS A 10 -3.79 10.12 0.56
CA HIS A 10 -4.36 8.82 0.28
C HIS A 10 -5.31 8.34 1.38
N LEU A 11 -4.89 8.41 2.66
CA LEU A 11 -5.76 8.07 3.81
C LEU A 11 -7.07 8.87 3.79
N ARG A 12 -6.99 10.19 3.53
CA ARG A 12 -8.18 11.04 3.43
C ARG A 12 -9.13 10.61 2.32
N ARG A 13 -8.60 10.20 1.16
CA ARG A 13 -9.44 9.70 0.05
C ARG A 13 -10.16 8.41 0.41
N VAL A 14 -9.45 7.46 1.03
CA VAL A 14 -10.04 6.19 1.47
C VAL A 14 -11.17 6.45 2.46
N GLN A 15 -10.92 7.30 3.47
CA GLN A 15 -11.90 7.66 4.49
C GLN A 15 -13.11 8.41 3.91
N ALA A 16 -12.88 9.33 2.96
CA ALA A 16 -13.96 10.04 2.27
C ALA A 16 -14.84 9.09 1.44
N ALA A 17 -14.30 7.96 1.00
CA ALA A 17 -15.04 6.90 0.30
C ALA A 17 -15.71 5.88 1.24
N GLY A 18 -15.67 6.10 2.55
CA GLY A 18 -16.32 5.26 3.56
C GLY A 18 -15.57 3.97 3.92
N ALA A 19 -14.33 3.82 3.46
CA ALA A 19 -13.47 2.69 3.82
C ALA A 19 -12.51 3.07 4.97
N PHE A 20 -12.03 2.07 5.70
CA PHE A 20 -11.04 2.28 6.77
C PHE A 20 -9.62 2.23 6.20
N ALA A 21 -8.75 3.11 6.69
CA ALA A 21 -7.32 3.09 6.37
C ALA A 21 -6.46 3.51 7.55
N ALA A 22 -5.30 2.89 7.68
CA ALA A 22 -4.32 3.18 8.71
C ALA A 22 -2.88 3.07 8.17
N ILE A 23 -1.95 3.76 8.82
CA ILE A 23 -0.52 3.56 8.60
C ILE A 23 -0.08 2.42 9.52
N ALA A 24 0.20 1.26 8.95
CA ALA A 24 0.75 0.11 9.70
C ALA A 24 2.26 0.28 9.96
N ARG A 25 2.97 0.97 9.06
CA ARG A 25 4.39 1.30 9.22
C ARG A 25 4.72 2.66 8.62
N LYS A 26 5.43 3.50 9.40
CA LYS A 26 6.01 4.75 8.89
C LYS A 26 7.42 4.51 8.37
N GLY A 27 7.71 5.04 7.19
CA GLY A 27 9.04 5.07 6.59
C GLY A 27 9.61 6.48 6.53
N ASP A 28 10.51 6.73 5.58
CA ASP A 28 11.10 8.06 5.38
C ASP A 28 10.05 9.09 4.92
N PRO A 29 9.89 10.24 5.61
CA PRO A 29 8.82 11.19 5.34
C PRO A 29 8.94 11.91 3.99
N ASP A 30 10.14 11.98 3.42
CA ASP A 30 10.43 12.78 2.23
C ASP A 30 10.45 11.92 0.95
N ALA A 31 11.04 10.73 1.01
CA ALA A 31 11.36 9.92 -0.16
C ALA A 31 11.03 8.42 -0.03
N GLY A 32 10.50 7.94 1.10
CA GLY A 32 10.16 6.52 1.27
C GLY A 32 9.13 6.04 0.25
N ALA A 33 9.30 4.85 -0.31
CA ALA A 33 8.31 4.23 -1.17
C ALA A 33 7.14 3.65 -0.33
N VAL A 34 5.98 3.45 -0.97
CA VAL A 34 4.75 3.06 -0.28
C VAL A 34 4.27 1.68 -0.73
N LEU A 35 4.00 0.81 0.23
CA LEU A 35 3.23 -0.41 0.06
C LEU A 35 1.79 -0.17 0.54
N VAL A 36 0.82 -0.66 -0.23
CA VAL A 36 -0.60 -0.57 0.12
C VAL A 36 -1.21 -1.97 0.16
N LYS A 37 -1.57 -2.42 1.35
CA LYS A 37 -2.34 -3.65 1.57
C LYS A 37 -3.82 -3.31 1.62
N VAL A 38 -4.64 -4.03 0.85
CA VAL A 38 -6.10 -3.93 0.91
C VAL A 38 -6.64 -5.26 1.43
N TYR A 39 -7.06 -5.28 2.70
CA TYR A 39 -7.75 -6.41 3.30
C TYR A 39 -9.21 -6.42 2.86
N MET A 40 -9.64 -7.56 2.29
CA MET A 40 -10.96 -7.73 1.68
C MET A 40 -11.94 -8.49 2.58
N GLY A 41 -11.50 -8.88 3.78
CA GLY A 41 -12.23 -9.82 4.63
C GLY A 41 -11.90 -11.28 4.31
N ALA A 42 -12.35 -12.19 5.18
CA ALA A 42 -12.19 -13.64 5.03
C ALA A 42 -10.74 -14.10 4.76
N GLY A 43 -9.75 -13.42 5.35
CA GLY A 43 -8.33 -13.77 5.19
C GLY A 43 -7.77 -13.53 3.77
N ARG A 44 -8.43 -12.69 2.95
CA ARG A 44 -7.97 -12.33 1.61
C ARG A 44 -7.50 -10.88 1.58
N ALA A 45 -6.40 -10.63 0.87
CA ALA A 45 -5.87 -9.29 0.67
C ALA A 45 -5.21 -9.13 -0.69
N ARG A 46 -5.11 -7.87 -1.15
CA ARG A 46 -4.29 -7.44 -2.30
C ARG A 46 -3.12 -6.62 -1.80
N LEU A 47 -2.04 -6.61 -2.56
CA LEU A 47 -0.87 -5.78 -2.30
C LEU A 47 -0.54 -4.95 -3.52
N PHE A 48 -0.32 -3.66 -3.32
CA PHE A 48 0.17 -2.74 -4.32
C PHE A 48 1.52 -2.18 -3.89
N THR A 49 2.45 -2.07 -4.84
CA THR A 49 3.78 -1.52 -4.62
C THR A 49 4.05 -0.39 -5.61
N GLU A 50 4.66 0.67 -5.11
CA GLU A 50 5.11 1.77 -5.96
C GLU A 50 6.33 1.33 -6.79
N SER A 51 6.34 1.67 -8.07
CA SER A 51 7.46 1.45 -8.97
C SER A 51 7.57 2.57 -9.99
N ARG A 52 8.56 2.46 -10.89
CA ARG A 52 8.73 3.38 -12.01
C ARG A 52 8.69 2.64 -13.34
N ASP A 53 8.02 3.23 -14.32
CA ASP A 53 8.09 2.75 -15.70
C ASP A 53 9.41 3.18 -16.38
N LEU A 54 9.55 2.83 -17.67
CA LEU A 54 10.74 3.15 -18.46
C LEU A 54 10.95 4.66 -18.67
N ASP A 55 9.87 5.45 -18.57
CA ASP A 55 9.90 6.92 -18.66
C ASP A 55 10.13 7.57 -17.28
N GLY A 56 10.30 6.77 -16.23
CA GLY A 56 10.50 7.20 -14.86
C GLY A 56 9.24 7.69 -14.14
N ARG A 57 8.05 7.47 -14.71
CA ARG A 57 6.76 7.83 -14.09
C ARG A 57 6.42 6.83 -13.00
N ALA A 58 5.83 7.33 -11.91
CA ALA A 58 5.35 6.48 -10.85
C ALA A 58 4.19 5.62 -11.34
N ILE A 59 4.28 4.32 -11.09
CA ILE A 59 3.24 3.33 -11.41
C ILE A 59 2.98 2.45 -10.20
N TRP A 60 1.78 1.90 -10.10
CA TRP A 60 1.43 0.89 -9.11
C TRP A 60 1.45 -0.48 -9.74
N ARG A 61 2.04 -1.45 -9.04
CA ARG A 61 2.06 -2.85 -9.46
C ARG A 61 1.46 -3.73 -8.38
N GLU A 62 0.88 -4.86 -8.79
CA GLU A 62 0.41 -5.91 -7.90
C GLU A 62 1.36 -7.11 -7.99
N PRO A 63 2.37 -7.22 -7.11
CA PRO A 63 3.39 -8.27 -7.23
C PRO A 63 2.85 -9.69 -6.95
N LEU A 64 1.60 -9.81 -6.49
CA LEU A 64 0.94 -11.06 -6.14
C LEU A 64 -0.21 -11.41 -7.10
N ASP A 65 -0.34 -10.67 -8.22
CA ASP A 65 -1.32 -10.91 -9.28
C ASP A 65 -2.78 -10.99 -8.77
N GLY A 66 -3.17 -10.04 -7.93
CA GLY A 66 -4.53 -9.89 -7.40
C GLY A 66 -4.71 -10.40 -5.97
N PRO A 67 -5.95 -10.73 -5.55
CA PRO A 67 -6.23 -11.15 -4.19
C PRO A 67 -5.61 -12.50 -3.86
N VAL A 68 -4.88 -12.58 -2.76
CA VAL A 68 -4.29 -13.83 -2.22
C VAL A 68 -4.61 -13.97 -0.73
N GLU A 69 -4.11 -15.02 -0.07
CA GLU A 69 -4.17 -15.12 1.39
C GLU A 69 -3.45 -13.96 2.06
N GLU A 70 -4.06 -13.38 3.09
CA GLU A 70 -3.51 -12.26 3.85
C GLU A 70 -2.10 -12.55 4.36
N ARG A 71 -1.88 -13.75 4.91
CA ARG A 71 -0.55 -14.18 5.40
C ARG A 71 0.53 -14.07 4.31
N ARG A 72 0.20 -14.37 3.05
CA ARG A 72 1.15 -14.26 1.93
C ARG A 72 1.48 -12.80 1.61
N VAL A 73 0.50 -11.89 1.78
CA VAL A 73 0.73 -10.44 1.68
C VAL A 73 1.63 -9.97 2.81
N ASP A 74 1.36 -10.39 4.05
CA ASP A 74 2.14 -10.01 5.23
C ASP A 74 3.59 -10.50 5.15
N GLU A 75 3.82 -11.73 4.66
CA GLU A 75 5.15 -12.26 4.40
C GLU A 75 5.92 -11.45 3.37
N TYR A 76 5.24 -10.98 2.31
CA TYR A 76 5.84 -10.11 1.32
C TYR A 76 6.22 -8.76 1.94
N ILE A 77 5.31 -8.13 2.70
CA ILE A 77 5.56 -6.85 3.37
C ILE A 77 6.73 -6.97 4.36
N ALA A 78 6.77 -8.04 5.16
CA ALA A 78 7.84 -8.29 6.12
C ALA A 78 9.21 -8.44 5.41
N LYS A 79 9.23 -9.12 4.27
CA LYS A 79 10.43 -9.25 3.45
C LYS A 79 10.90 -7.89 2.91
N GLU A 80 10.01 -7.12 2.28
CA GLU A 80 10.38 -5.82 1.69
C GLU A 80 10.84 -4.82 2.76
N THR A 81 10.11 -4.71 3.88
CA THR A 81 10.48 -3.80 4.98
C THR A 81 11.74 -4.25 5.72
N GLY A 82 12.13 -5.52 5.61
CA GLY A 82 13.43 -6.01 6.07
C GLY A 82 14.58 -5.61 5.15
N PHE A 83 14.33 -5.41 3.85
CA PHE A 83 15.33 -4.92 2.90
C PHE A 83 15.43 -3.40 2.89
N ASP A 84 14.29 -2.71 2.94
CA ASP A 84 14.20 -1.25 2.90
C ASP A 84 13.43 -0.74 4.13
N PRO A 85 14.14 -0.26 5.17
CA PRO A 85 13.53 0.28 6.37
C PRO A 85 12.85 1.64 6.16
N ASP A 86 13.02 2.28 4.99
CA ASP A 86 12.40 3.56 4.66
C ASP A 86 11.01 3.38 4.02
N LEU A 87 10.55 2.14 3.84
CA LEU A 87 9.22 1.84 3.31
C LEU A 87 8.09 2.21 4.26
N TRP A 88 7.05 2.80 3.67
CA TRP A 88 5.74 2.99 4.29
C TRP A 88 4.84 1.78 4.01
N VAL A 89 4.01 1.43 4.98
CA VAL A 89 2.94 0.45 4.80
C VAL A 89 1.62 1.10 5.21
N VAL A 90 0.71 1.19 4.25
CA VAL A 90 -0.67 1.62 4.44
C VAL A 90 -1.56 0.39 4.33
N GLU A 91 -2.44 0.21 5.31
CA GLU A 91 -3.47 -0.82 5.30
C GLU A 91 -4.83 -0.18 5.07
N ILE A 92 -5.62 -0.80 4.21
CA ILE A 92 -7.00 -0.43 3.88
C ILE A 92 -7.88 -1.65 4.14
N GLU A 93 -9.03 -1.44 4.76
CA GLU A 93 -10.08 -2.45 4.85
C GLU A 93 -11.23 -2.08 3.91
N ASP A 94 -11.41 -2.88 2.86
CA ASP A 94 -12.42 -2.66 1.82
C ASP A 94 -12.82 -4.00 1.18
N ARG A 95 -14.10 -4.38 1.31
CA ARG A 95 -14.61 -5.68 0.81
C ARG A 95 -14.54 -5.84 -0.71
N ASP A 96 -14.58 -4.73 -1.45
CA ASP A 96 -14.51 -4.73 -2.91
C ASP A 96 -13.05 -4.69 -3.41
N GLY A 97 -12.07 -4.63 -2.50
CA GLY A 97 -10.65 -4.62 -2.82
C GLY A 97 -10.19 -3.33 -3.50
N ARG A 98 -10.85 -2.20 -3.22
CA ARG A 98 -10.52 -0.88 -3.75
C ARG A 98 -9.26 -0.34 -3.08
N SER A 99 -8.27 0.08 -3.87
CA SER A 99 -6.99 0.63 -3.38
C SER A 99 -6.98 2.15 -3.26
N PHE A 100 -7.87 2.85 -3.99
CA PHE A 100 -7.95 4.33 -4.01
C PHE A 100 -6.64 5.01 -4.44
N LEU A 101 -5.86 4.30 -5.24
CA LEU A 101 -4.64 4.74 -5.90
C LEU A 101 -4.99 5.40 -7.24
N ASP A 102 -4.23 6.43 -7.61
CA ASP A 102 -4.35 7.15 -8.88
C ASP A 102 -3.29 6.68 -9.89
#